data_AF-A0A3R8TJI4-F1
#
_entry.id   AF-A0A3R8TJI4-F1
#
_cell.length_a   1.000
_cell.length_b   1.000
_cell.length_c   1.000
_cell.angle_alpha   90.00
_cell.angle_beta   90.00
_cell.angle_gamma   90.00
#
_symmetry.space_group_name_H-M   'P 1'
#
loop_
_entity.id
_entity.type
_entity.pdbx_description
1 polymer ?
#
loop_
_entity_poly.entity_id
_entity_poly.type
_entity_poly.pdbx_seq_one_letter_code
_entity_poly.pdbx_strand_id
1 'polypeptide(L)' 'ACAALERNTRWGKDTFAPVPEGSMCTMLYGGPATAHVTGTWAGRPVDARFDRSNGCETARWDRFVPLLPGMDT' A
#
# COMPACT_ATOMS: atom_id res chain seq x y z
N ALA A 1 12.87 -2.16 -4.32
CA ALA A 1 11.86 -1.84 -3.28
C ALA A 1 12.14 -0.52 -2.55
N CYS A 2 13.32 -0.31 -1.94
CA CYS A 2 13.60 0.88 -1.11
C CYS A 2 13.30 2.22 -1.80
N ALA A 3 13.76 2.41 -3.03
CA ALA A 3 13.50 3.63 -3.79
C ALA A 3 11.99 3.93 -4.00
N ALA A 4 11.13 2.91 -4.06
CA ALA A 4 9.68 3.12 -4.16
C ALA A 4 9.10 3.62 -2.83
N LEU A 5 9.55 3.07 -1.71
CA LEU A 5 9.16 3.56 -0.39
C LEU A 5 9.64 4.99 -0.14
N GLU A 6 10.85 5.33 -0.57
CA GLU A 6 11.36 6.71 -0.49
C GLU A 6 10.48 7.68 -1.29
N ARG A 7 10.08 7.34 -2.52
CA ARG A 7 9.17 8.16 -3.34
C ARG A 7 7.80 8.36 -2.72
N ASN A 8 7.30 7.36 -1.98
CA ASN A 8 6.01 7.44 -1.28
C ASN A 8 6.10 8.17 0.06
N THR A 9 7.30 8.32 0.61
CA THR A 9 7.51 8.92 1.92
C THR A 9 7.28 10.42 1.86
N ARG A 10 6.34 10.91 2.68
CA ARG A 10 6.14 12.34 2.94
C ARG A 10 6.40 12.58 4.41
N TRP A 11 7.38 13.43 4.72
CA TRP A 11 7.73 13.77 6.11
C TRP A 11 6.50 14.26 6.88
N GLY A 12 6.33 13.75 8.10
CA GLY A 12 5.16 14.02 8.95
C GLY A 12 3.88 13.25 8.60
N LYS A 13 3.85 12.48 7.50
CA LYS A 13 2.72 11.58 7.18
C LYS A 13 3.08 10.12 7.35
N ASP A 14 2.13 9.30 7.75
CA ASP A 14 2.31 7.85 7.73
C ASP A 14 2.32 7.36 6.28
N THR A 15 3.44 6.76 5.88
CA THR A 15 3.63 6.22 4.52
C THR A 15 2.75 5.01 4.29
N PHE A 16 2.52 4.19 5.32
CA PHE A 16 1.80 2.93 5.26
C PHE A 16 0.32 3.04 5.62
N ALA A 17 -0.17 4.27 5.83
CA ALA A 17 -1.54 4.55 6.21
C ALA A 17 -2.56 3.78 5.33
N PRO A 18 -3.64 3.25 5.92
CA PRO A 18 -4.71 2.63 5.16
C PRO A 18 -5.41 3.65 4.25
N VAL A 19 -6.23 3.15 3.32
CA VAL A 19 -7.20 4.03 2.64
C VAL A 19 -8.12 4.63 3.70
N PRO A 20 -8.33 5.96 3.72
CA PRO A 20 -9.21 6.59 4.70
C PRO A 20 -10.63 6.02 4.63
N GLU A 21 -11.25 5.82 5.79
CA GLU A 21 -12.64 5.41 5.87
C GLU A 21 -13.56 6.42 5.16
N GLY A 22 -14.60 5.91 4.48
CA GLY A 22 -15.51 6.75 3.70
C GLY A 22 -14.94 7.26 2.37
N SER A 23 -13.74 6.83 1.96
CA SER A 23 -13.22 7.11 0.63
C SER A 23 -14.19 6.59 -0.45
N MET A 24 -14.47 7.42 -1.45
CA MET A 24 -15.25 7.00 -2.61
C MET A 24 -14.38 6.12 -3.53
N CYS A 25 -14.55 4.81 -3.41
CA CYS A 25 -13.75 3.83 -4.14
C CYS A 25 -14.63 3.05 -5.13
N THR A 26 -14.11 2.79 -6.32
CA THR A 26 -14.76 1.86 -7.25
C THR A 26 -14.75 0.46 -6.66
N MET A 27 -15.82 -0.32 -6.87
CA MET A 27 -15.86 -1.74 -6.48
C MET A 27 -15.13 -2.68 -7.45
N LEU A 28 -14.16 -2.15 -8.21
CA LEU A 28 -13.33 -2.94 -9.09
C LEU A 28 -12.41 -3.83 -8.24
N TYR A 29 -12.63 -5.13 -8.33
CA TYR A 29 -11.83 -6.13 -7.64
C TYR A 29 -10.52 -6.38 -8.40
N GLY A 30 -9.39 -6.17 -7.73
CA GLY A 30 -8.06 -6.35 -8.33
C GLY A 30 -7.57 -7.79 -8.31
N GLY A 31 -8.09 -8.64 -7.41
CA GLY A 31 -7.69 -10.05 -7.26
C GLY A 31 -7.51 -10.48 -5.80
N PRO A 32 -7.19 -11.76 -5.53
CA PRO A 32 -7.19 -12.33 -4.17
C PRO A 32 -5.93 -12.02 -3.36
N ALA A 33 -4.92 -11.39 -3.96
CA ALA A 33 -3.66 -11.12 -3.29
C ALA A 33 -3.84 -10.20 -2.08
N THR A 34 -3.23 -10.60 -0.97
CA THR A 34 -3.12 -9.81 0.27
C THR A 34 -1.66 -9.75 0.69
N ALA A 35 -1.29 -8.76 1.50
CA ALA A 35 0.03 -8.65 2.08
C ALA A 35 -0.03 -8.08 3.50
N HIS A 36 0.91 -8.51 4.33
CA HIS A 36 1.15 -7.94 5.66
C HIS A 36 2.60 -7.47 5.71
N VAL A 37 2.79 -6.17 5.88
CA VAL A 37 4.11 -5.54 5.96
C VAL A 37 4.36 -5.11 7.40
N THR A 38 5.46 -5.60 7.96
CA THR A 38 5.91 -5.25 9.31
C THR A 38 7.35 -4.75 9.29
N GLY A 39 7.73 -3.96 10.29
CA GLY A 39 9.13 -3.53 10.46
C GLY A 39 9.24 -2.10 10.97
N THR A 40 10.24 -1.37 10.46
CA THR A 40 10.48 0.04 10.81
C THR A 40 10.83 0.81 9.55
N TRP A 41 10.18 1.96 9.35
CA TRP A 41 10.43 2.85 8.22
C TRP A 41 10.44 4.31 8.66
N ALA A 42 11.46 5.06 8.24
CA ALA A 42 11.66 6.46 8.62
C ALA A 42 11.53 6.70 10.15
N GLY A 43 12.07 5.78 10.95
CA GLY A 43 12.06 5.85 12.42
C GLY A 43 10.72 5.49 13.08
N ARG A 44 9.73 4.98 12.34
CA ARG A 44 8.41 4.60 12.88
C ARG A 44 8.14 3.12 12.68
N PRO A 45 7.49 2.44 13.64
CA PRO A 45 7.05 1.07 13.47
C PRO A 45 6.02 0.97 12.34
N VAL A 46 6.08 -0.13 11.60
CA VAL A 46 5.14 -0.45 10.52
C VAL A 46 4.43 -1.74 10.88
N ASP A 47 3.11 -1.72 10.80
CA ASP A 47 2.22 -2.88 10.80
C ASP A 47 1.04 -2.54 9.87
N ALA A 48 1.14 -2.96 8.61
CA ALA A 48 0.23 -2.54 7.56
C ALA A 48 -0.28 -3.74 6.75
N ARG A 49 -1.60 -3.81 6.60
CA ARG A 49 -2.26 -4.79 5.72
C ARG A 49 -2.63 -4.14 4.39
N PHE A 50 -2.51 -4.93 3.35
CA PHE A 50 -2.88 -4.58 1.98
C PHE A 50 -3.77 -5.68 1.43
N ASP A 51 -4.80 -5.27 0.70
CA ASP A 51 -5.64 -6.13 -0.11
C ASP A 51 -5.93 -5.41 -1.44
N ARG A 52 -6.73 -6.04 -2.30
CA ARG A 52 -7.10 -5.51 -3.61
C ARG A 52 -8.60 -5.66 -3.83
N SER A 53 -9.38 -5.48 -2.75
CA SER A 53 -10.83 -5.66 -2.73
C SER A 53 -11.60 -4.60 -3.52
N ASN A 54 -11.00 -3.42 -3.69
CA ASN A 54 -11.59 -2.29 -4.40
C ASN A 54 -10.50 -1.46 -5.11
N GLY A 55 -10.91 -0.42 -5.84
CA GLY A 55 -10.01 0.41 -6.65
C GLY A 55 -9.03 1.24 -5.82
N CYS A 56 -9.40 1.71 -4.62
CA CYS A 56 -8.50 2.46 -3.76
C CYS A 56 -7.42 1.56 -3.16
N GLU A 57 -7.80 0.36 -2.72
CA GLU A 57 -6.85 -0.62 -2.18
C GLU A 57 -5.91 -1.13 -3.26
N THR A 58 -6.42 -1.35 -4.48
CA THR A 58 -5.58 -1.67 -5.64
C THR A 58 -4.60 -0.53 -5.97
N ALA A 59 -5.08 0.72 -6.03
CA ALA A 59 -4.19 1.87 -6.25
C ALA A 59 -3.19 2.11 -5.10
N ARG A 60 -3.53 1.71 -3.87
CA ARG A 60 -2.60 1.69 -2.74
C ARG A 60 -1.56 0.60 -2.95
N TRP A 61 -1.95 -0.62 -3.31
CA TRP A 61 -1.05 -1.72 -3.65
C TRP A 61 -0.02 -1.32 -4.70
N ASP A 62 -0.47 -0.75 -5.82
CA ASP A 62 0.38 -0.42 -6.97
C ASP A 62 1.45 0.63 -6.62
N ARG A 63 1.13 1.59 -5.73
CA ARG A 63 2.12 2.55 -5.23
C ARG A 63 3.26 1.86 -4.47
N PHE A 64 3.00 0.72 -3.83
CA PHE A 64 4.00 -0.03 -3.09
C PHE A 64 4.75 -1.05 -3.96
N VAL A 65 4.46 -1.19 -5.24
CA VAL A 65 5.32 -1.99 -6.13
C VAL A 65 6.67 -1.26 -6.32
N PRO A 66 7.84 -1.94 -6.19
CA PRO A 66 8.04 -3.38 -6.10
C PRO A 66 8.36 -3.89 -4.68
N LEU A 67 7.91 -3.21 -3.63
CA LEU A 67 7.87 -3.83 -2.30
C LEU A 67 6.83 -4.95 -2.28
N LEU A 68 5.66 -4.67 -2.83
CA LEU A 68 4.63 -5.67 -3.10
C LEU A 68 4.84 -6.27 -4.50
N PRO A 69 4.41 -7.53 -4.73
CA PRO A 69 4.45 -8.13 -6.06
C PRO A 69 3.70 -7.29 -7.09
N GLY A 70 4.35 -7.04 -8.23
CA GLY A 70 3.68 -6.58 -9.45
C GLY A 70 2.81 -7.69 -10.03
N MET A 71 1.84 -7.32 -10.86
CA MET A 71 0.93 -8.25 -11.54
C MET A 71 1.37 -8.55 -12.98
N ASP A 72 2.56 -8.07 -13.35
CA ASP A 72 3.16 -8.36 -14.65
C ASP A 72 3.70 -9.80 -14.60
N THR A 73 3.20 -10.63 -15.53
CA THR A 73 3.66 -12.00 -15.79
C THR A 73 5.10 -12.05 -16.28
#